data_AF-A0A350IRK8-F1
#
_entry.id   AF-A0A350IRK8-F1
#
_cell.length_a   1.000
_cell.length_b   1.000
_cell.length_c   1.000
_cell.angle_alpha   90.00
_cell.angle_beta   90.00
_cell.angle_gamma   90.00
#
_symmetry.space_group_name_H-M   'P 1'
#
loop_
_entity.id
_entity.type
_entity.pdbx_description
1 polymer ?
#
loop_
_entity_poly.entity_id
_entity_poly.type
_entity_poly.pdbx_seq_one_letter_code
_entity_poly.pdbx_strand_id
1 'polypeptide(L)'
;MSVTRDRWGNFVGGEYIDPKDGAFSHLIDPVNGEAFTAVPLSKPEDVDHACRVAEKAFEVWRETTPSERSLALLRLADAMERRGDEIVDLECRNTGKPRALTASEELPPVLDQIRFFAGACRLLEGRAAAEYMHGYTSFVRREPVGVCAQVTPWNYPMMMAVWKFAPAIAAGNTVVLKPAHTTPLTSLLMAEIAAEFLPAGVFNVVCGSNRDMGSALIGHPIPRMVSITGSVRAGREVALTAAADIKRVHLELGGKAPVVVFDDVDVEKAAAGIAMAGFFNAGQDCTAATRVIAGPRVYGDFVEALTERAKAQVVGAPDLPNVDFGPLNSESQLKVVTGYVDRLPAHAEVRHGGHRIGDRGFFYEPTVVTGVEQ
;
A
#
# COMPACT_ATOMS: atom_id res chain seq x y z
N MET A 1 7.73 19.59 14.70
CA MET A 1 8.59 20.24 13.68
C MET A 1 8.80 19.21 12.58
N SER A 2 8.16 19.40 11.42
CA SER A 2 8.26 18.49 10.28
C SER A 2 9.73 18.33 9.90
N VAL A 3 10.23 17.09 9.85
CA VAL A 3 11.54 16.76 9.28
C VAL A 3 11.43 16.95 7.76
N THR A 4 11.40 18.20 7.32
CA THR A 4 11.41 18.55 5.90
C THR A 4 12.84 18.33 5.40
N ARG A 5 13.07 17.16 4.79
CA ARG A 5 14.33 16.88 4.10
C ARG A 5 14.20 17.37 2.66
N ASP A 6 15.16 18.16 2.19
CA ASP A 6 15.23 18.59 0.79
C ASP A 6 15.42 17.39 -0.16
N ARG A 7 16.04 16.31 0.34
CA ARG A 7 16.21 15.04 -0.35
C ARG A 7 16.25 13.85 0.61
N TRP A 8 15.84 12.68 0.13
CA TRP A 8 15.90 11.40 0.82
C TRP A 8 16.83 10.43 0.11
N GLY A 9 17.50 9.53 0.84
CA GLY A 9 18.24 8.40 0.28
C GLY A 9 17.39 7.12 0.24
N ASN A 10 17.91 6.08 -0.41
CA ASN A 10 17.43 4.72 -0.22
C ASN A 10 17.78 4.30 1.20
N PHE A 11 16.97 3.47 1.86
CA PHE A 11 17.31 2.97 3.18
C PHE A 11 17.82 1.53 3.07
N VAL A 12 19.14 1.33 3.14
CA VAL A 12 19.77 0.01 2.89
C VAL A 12 20.82 -0.22 3.95
N GLY A 13 20.83 -1.41 4.56
CA GLY A 13 21.86 -1.74 5.56
C GLY A 13 21.76 -0.95 6.87
N GLY A 14 20.61 -0.34 7.16
CA GLY A 14 20.41 0.46 8.38
C GLY A 14 20.77 1.95 8.23
N GLU A 15 21.05 2.42 7.01
CA GLU A 15 21.40 3.82 6.75
C GLU A 15 20.77 4.34 5.45
N TYR A 16 20.70 5.67 5.34
CA TYR A 16 20.32 6.33 4.09
C TYR A 16 21.51 6.41 3.15
N ILE A 17 21.34 5.92 1.92
CA ILE A 17 22.34 5.95 0.86
C ILE A 17 21.80 6.66 -0.38
N ASP A 18 22.64 7.50 -1.00
CA ASP A 18 22.34 8.09 -2.30
C ASP A 18 22.42 6.98 -3.39
N PRO A 19 21.67 7.11 -4.50
CA PRO A 19 21.77 6.17 -5.61
C PRO A 19 23.16 6.24 -6.24
N LYS A 20 23.67 5.12 -6.75
CA LYS A 20 25.06 4.99 -7.25
C LYS A 20 25.42 6.00 -8.35
N ASP A 21 24.47 6.39 -9.18
CA ASP A 21 24.66 7.36 -10.25
C ASP A 21 24.31 8.81 -9.85
N GLY A 22 23.90 9.02 -8.59
CA GLY A 22 23.50 10.31 -8.04
C GLY A 22 22.17 10.86 -8.59
N ALA A 23 21.36 10.06 -9.31
CA ALA A 23 20.13 10.55 -9.93
C ALA A 23 18.96 10.59 -8.93
N PHE A 24 18.21 11.69 -8.94
CA PHE A 24 17.01 11.85 -8.11
C PHE A 24 15.79 12.25 -8.96
N SER A 25 14.59 11.94 -8.47
CA SER A 25 13.32 12.43 -9.01
C SER A 25 12.57 13.24 -7.97
N HIS A 26 11.92 14.32 -8.39
CA HIS A 26 11.09 15.13 -7.52
C HIS A 26 9.79 14.40 -7.13
N LEU A 27 9.43 14.51 -5.86
CA LEU A 27 8.09 14.16 -5.39
C LEU A 27 7.18 15.38 -5.50
N ILE A 28 6.01 15.16 -6.09
CA ILE A 28 5.00 16.18 -6.33
C ILE A 28 3.95 16.08 -5.23
N ASP A 29 3.65 17.21 -4.60
CA ASP A 29 2.58 17.33 -3.63
C ASP A 29 1.23 17.31 -4.37
N PRO A 30 0.35 16.33 -4.11
CA PRO A 30 -0.90 16.21 -4.85
C PRO A 30 -1.91 17.31 -4.54
N VAL A 31 -1.71 18.09 -3.48
CA VAL A 31 -2.59 19.20 -3.06
C VAL A 31 -2.38 20.45 -3.91
N ASN A 32 -1.14 20.74 -4.32
CA ASN A 32 -0.83 21.96 -5.09
C ASN A 32 -0.18 21.69 -6.45
N GLY A 33 0.34 20.48 -6.70
CA GLY A 33 1.03 20.09 -7.92
C GLY A 33 2.51 20.51 -7.97
N GLU A 34 3.10 20.94 -6.86
CA GLU A 34 4.48 21.44 -6.78
C GLU A 34 5.43 20.40 -6.20
N ALA A 35 6.70 20.45 -6.61
CA ALA A 35 7.73 19.61 -6.03
C ALA A 35 8.04 20.03 -4.59
N PHE A 36 8.11 19.08 -3.66
CA PHE A 36 8.40 19.38 -2.24
C PHE A 36 9.62 18.69 -1.66
N THR A 37 10.12 17.64 -2.32
CA THR A 37 11.36 16.95 -1.96
C THR A 37 11.87 16.14 -3.16
N ALA A 38 13.01 15.47 -3.02
CA ALA A 38 13.57 14.56 -4.00
C ALA A 38 13.85 13.18 -3.39
N VAL A 39 13.68 12.14 -4.20
CA VAL A 39 13.97 10.73 -3.83
C VAL A 39 14.86 10.07 -4.87
N PRO A 40 15.58 9.00 -4.52
CA PRO A 40 16.48 8.33 -5.45
C PRO A 40 15.75 7.82 -6.68
N LEU A 41 16.35 8.02 -7.85
CA LEU A 41 15.95 7.43 -9.11
C LEU A 41 16.79 6.17 -9.36
N SER A 42 16.62 5.17 -8.49
CA SER A 42 17.51 4.01 -8.45
C SER A 42 17.51 3.19 -9.75
N LYS A 43 18.64 2.53 -9.98
CA LYS A 43 18.93 1.65 -11.12
C LYS A 43 19.10 0.20 -10.67
N PRO A 44 19.21 -0.76 -11.62
CA PRO A 44 19.45 -2.16 -11.29
C PRO A 44 20.63 -2.41 -10.34
N GLU A 45 21.67 -1.57 -10.37
CA GLU A 45 22.84 -1.68 -9.50
C GLU A 45 22.54 -1.38 -8.03
N ASP A 46 21.63 -0.45 -7.75
CA ASP A 46 21.17 -0.15 -6.38
C ASP A 46 20.31 -1.30 -5.85
N VAL A 47 19.51 -1.91 -6.72
CA VAL A 47 18.69 -3.09 -6.41
C VAL A 47 19.57 -4.30 -6.08
N ASP A 48 20.60 -4.58 -6.89
CA ASP A 48 21.56 -5.64 -6.62
C ASP A 48 22.25 -5.43 -5.26
N HIS A 49 22.69 -4.20 -4.98
CA HIS A 49 23.27 -3.85 -3.69
C HIS A 49 22.33 -4.14 -2.51
N ALA A 50 21.08 -3.67 -2.58
CA ALA A 50 20.08 -3.92 -1.54
C ALA A 50 19.77 -5.41 -1.37
N CYS A 51 19.71 -6.18 -2.47
CA CYS A 51 19.48 -7.62 -2.42
C CYS A 51 20.64 -8.36 -1.74
N ARG A 52 21.90 -8.01 -2.04
CA ARG A 52 23.07 -8.60 -1.37
C ARG A 52 23.14 -8.27 0.11
N VAL A 53 22.77 -7.05 0.48
CA VAL A 53 22.67 -6.64 1.89
C VAL A 53 21.60 -7.46 2.61
N ALA A 54 20.43 -7.65 1.99
CA ALA A 54 19.36 -8.47 2.55
C ALA A 54 19.72 -9.96 2.66
N GLU A 55 20.47 -10.51 1.70
CA GLU A 55 20.98 -11.88 1.72
C GLU A 55 21.94 -12.10 2.88
N LYS A 56 22.91 -11.19 3.07
CA LYS A 56 23.84 -11.26 4.20
C LYS A 56 23.12 -11.16 5.54
N ALA A 57 22.13 -10.26 5.65
CA ALA A 57 21.33 -10.13 6.87
C ALA A 57 20.48 -11.39 7.15
N PHE A 58 20.06 -12.10 6.11
CA PHE A 58 19.26 -13.31 6.22
C PHE A 58 20.02 -14.45 6.93
N GLU A 59 21.33 -14.57 6.73
CA GLU A 59 22.17 -15.57 7.40
C GLU A 59 22.05 -15.50 8.94
N VAL A 60 21.88 -14.30 9.49
CA VAL A 60 21.73 -14.07 10.93
C VAL A 60 20.26 -14.07 11.33
N TRP A 61 19.40 -13.34 10.59
CA TRP A 61 18.00 -13.16 10.98
C TRP A 61 17.20 -14.46 10.99
N ARG A 62 17.51 -15.40 10.10
CA ARG A 62 16.82 -16.70 10.02
C ARG A 62 17.01 -17.58 11.26
N GLU A 63 18.11 -17.38 11.99
CA GLU A 63 18.47 -18.17 13.18
C GLU A 63 17.90 -17.56 14.47
N THR A 64 17.31 -16.36 14.40
CA THR A 64 16.60 -15.78 15.54
C THR A 64 15.48 -16.70 16.00
N THR A 65 15.20 -16.67 17.29
CA THR A 65 14.04 -17.35 17.86
C THR A 65 12.77 -16.57 17.57
N PRO A 66 11.59 -17.22 17.55
CA PRO A 66 10.30 -16.52 17.52
C PRO A 66 10.18 -15.44 18.61
N SER A 67 10.82 -15.63 19.77
CA SER A 67 10.78 -14.65 20.85
C SER A 67 11.54 -13.36 20.54
N GLU A 68 12.71 -13.47 19.92
CA GLU A 68 13.50 -12.30 19.50
C GLU A 68 12.78 -11.53 18.39
N ARG A 69 12.23 -12.23 17.39
CA ARG A 69 11.45 -11.59 16.31
C ARG A 69 10.20 -10.90 16.83
N SER A 70 9.46 -11.57 17.72
CA SER A 70 8.29 -11.02 18.38
C SER A 70 8.63 -9.73 19.13
N LEU A 71 9.68 -9.75 19.95
CA LEU A 71 10.12 -8.59 20.73
C LEU A 71 10.54 -7.42 19.83
N ALA A 72 11.27 -7.68 18.75
CA ALA A 72 11.68 -6.64 17.80
C ALA A 72 10.47 -5.96 17.14
N LEU A 73 9.47 -6.73 16.71
CA LEU A 73 8.25 -6.19 16.10
C LEU A 73 7.39 -5.41 17.09
N LEU A 74 7.28 -5.87 18.35
CA LEU A 74 6.59 -5.10 19.40
C LEU A 74 7.27 -3.76 19.65
N ARG A 75 8.61 -3.74 19.76
CA ARG A 75 9.37 -2.49 19.95
C ARG A 75 9.24 -1.54 18.76
N LEU A 76 9.24 -2.08 17.54
CA LEU A 76 8.96 -1.32 16.33
C LEU A 76 7.56 -0.68 16.39
N ALA A 77 6.52 -1.44 16.72
CA ALA A 77 5.16 -0.92 16.86
C ALA A 77 5.11 0.21 17.90
N ASP A 78 5.71 0.03 19.07
CA ASP A 78 5.72 1.05 20.11
C ASP A 78 6.51 2.31 19.70
N ALA A 79 7.59 2.16 18.92
CA ALA A 79 8.34 3.29 18.39
C ALA A 79 7.57 4.06 17.31
N MET A 80 6.89 3.33 16.42
CA MET A 80 5.99 3.94 15.43
C MET A 80 4.82 4.66 16.11
N GLU A 81 4.24 4.10 17.16
CA GLU A 81 3.17 4.73 17.93
C GLU A 81 3.63 6.04 18.58
N ARG A 82 4.84 6.06 19.19
CA ARG A 82 5.43 7.28 19.75
C ARG A 82 5.73 8.35 18.69
N ARG A 83 6.07 7.92 17.46
CA ARG A 83 6.31 8.79 16.30
C ARG A 83 5.07 8.93 15.40
N GLY A 84 3.88 8.61 15.93
CA GLY A 84 2.65 8.53 15.14
C GLY A 84 2.31 9.81 14.40
N ASP A 85 2.46 10.97 15.06
CA ASP A 85 2.24 12.28 14.42
C ASP A 85 3.20 12.53 13.25
N GLU A 86 4.47 12.17 13.38
CA GLU A 86 5.47 12.31 12.31
C GLU A 86 5.14 11.42 11.11
N ILE A 87 4.74 10.17 11.37
CA ILE A 87 4.34 9.21 10.33
C ILE A 87 3.10 9.70 9.59
N VAL A 88 2.07 10.15 10.33
CA VAL A 88 0.82 10.66 9.76
C VAL A 88 1.07 11.92 8.94
N ASP A 89 1.84 12.88 9.47
CA ASP A 89 2.18 14.11 8.76
C ASP A 89 2.90 13.80 7.43
N LEU A 90 3.83 12.84 7.45
CA LEU A 90 4.56 12.42 6.26
C LEU A 90 3.67 11.66 5.26
N GLU A 91 2.76 10.80 5.73
CA GLU A 91 1.78 10.09 4.90
C GLU A 91 0.86 11.09 4.19
N CYS A 92 0.29 12.03 4.94
CA CYS A 92 -0.61 13.06 4.41
C CYS A 92 0.11 13.99 3.43
N ARG A 93 1.37 14.33 3.70
CA ARG A 93 2.18 15.13 2.76
C ARG A 93 2.41 14.41 1.43
N ASN A 94 2.64 13.10 1.47
CA ASN A 94 2.86 12.27 0.28
C ASN A 94 1.58 12.07 -0.54
N THR A 95 0.46 11.87 0.15
CA THR A 95 -0.78 11.34 -0.44
C THR A 95 -1.86 12.40 -0.64
N GLY A 96 -1.80 13.51 0.10
CA GLY A 96 -2.85 14.52 0.17
C GLY A 96 -4.06 14.13 1.03
N LYS A 97 -4.01 13.00 1.75
CA LYS A 97 -5.14 12.55 2.58
C LYS A 97 -5.42 13.47 3.76
N PRO A 98 -6.68 13.53 4.25
CA PRO A 98 -7.03 14.25 5.47
C PRO A 98 -6.26 13.73 6.68
N ARG A 99 -5.61 14.63 7.43
CA ARG A 99 -4.76 14.24 8.57
C ARG A 99 -5.55 13.55 9.67
N ALA A 100 -6.72 14.09 10.01
CA ALA A 100 -7.55 13.56 11.09
C ALA A 100 -7.98 12.11 10.80
N LEU A 101 -8.49 11.84 9.59
CA LEU A 101 -8.88 10.49 9.18
C LEU A 101 -7.68 9.54 9.06
N THR A 102 -6.55 10.02 8.54
CA THR A 102 -5.34 9.19 8.46
C THR A 102 -4.86 8.77 9.85
N ALA A 103 -4.92 9.69 10.83
CA ALA A 103 -4.56 9.41 12.21
C ALA A 103 -5.54 8.46 12.92
N SER A 104 -6.86 8.62 12.70
CA SER A 104 -7.87 7.81 13.39
C SER A 104 -8.15 6.46 12.73
N GLU A 105 -8.09 6.38 11.40
CA GLU A 105 -8.54 5.21 10.64
C GLU A 105 -7.38 4.39 10.07
N GLU A 106 -6.21 4.98 9.76
CA GLU A 106 -5.12 4.24 9.11
C GLU A 106 -3.99 3.86 10.06
N LEU A 107 -3.55 4.75 10.95
CA LEU A 107 -2.43 4.44 11.87
C LEU A 107 -2.77 3.31 12.88
N PRO A 108 -3.94 3.26 13.52
CA PRO A 108 -4.25 2.19 14.46
C PRO A 108 -4.17 0.77 13.87
N PRO A 109 -4.79 0.45 12.71
CA PRO A 109 -4.67 -0.87 12.13
C PRO A 109 -3.25 -1.17 11.62
N VAL A 110 -2.46 -0.16 11.23
CA VAL A 110 -1.04 -0.32 10.91
C VAL A 110 -0.26 -0.85 12.12
N LEU A 111 -0.44 -0.24 13.29
CA LEU A 111 0.22 -0.65 14.54
C LEU A 111 -0.28 -2.02 15.01
N ASP A 112 -1.59 -2.25 14.94
CA ASP A 112 -2.20 -3.52 15.31
C ASP A 112 -1.67 -4.67 14.43
N GLN A 113 -1.52 -4.46 13.13
CA GLN A 113 -1.00 -5.49 12.22
C GLN A 113 0.44 -5.92 12.56
N ILE A 114 1.30 -4.97 12.97
CA ILE A 114 2.66 -5.30 13.42
C ILE A 114 2.60 -6.13 14.70
N ARG A 115 1.77 -5.72 15.66
CA ARG A 115 1.56 -6.43 16.94
C ARG A 115 0.96 -7.82 16.72
N PHE A 116 0.03 -7.95 15.78
CA PHE A 116 -0.55 -9.22 15.36
C PHE A 116 0.54 -10.17 14.86
N PHE A 117 1.40 -9.74 13.92
CA PHE A 117 2.47 -10.60 13.41
C PHE A 117 3.58 -10.88 14.44
N ALA A 118 3.80 -9.98 15.39
CA ALA A 118 4.66 -10.23 16.54
C ALA A 118 4.12 -11.38 17.42
N GLY A 119 2.80 -11.51 17.56
CA GLY A 119 2.17 -12.65 18.21
C GLY A 119 2.17 -13.91 17.34
N ALA A 120 1.78 -13.76 16.07
CA ALA A 120 1.60 -14.87 15.13
C ALA A 120 2.90 -15.67 14.91
N CYS A 121 4.07 -15.02 14.92
CA CYS A 121 5.34 -15.72 14.75
C CYS A 121 5.66 -16.72 15.87
N ARG A 122 5.01 -16.61 17.04
CA ARG A 122 5.15 -17.52 18.18
C ARG A 122 4.18 -18.70 18.13
N LEU A 123 3.23 -18.68 17.19
CA LEU A 123 2.13 -19.65 17.09
C LEU A 123 2.15 -20.34 15.71
N LEU A 124 3.34 -20.68 15.21
CA LEU A 124 3.46 -21.43 13.95
C LEU A 124 2.87 -22.83 14.13
N GLU A 125 1.68 -23.04 13.55
CA GLU A 125 1.01 -24.34 13.59
C GLU A 125 1.72 -25.40 12.73
N GLY A 126 1.44 -26.66 12.97
CA GLY A 126 2.01 -27.77 12.20
C GLY A 126 1.30 -29.08 12.51
N ARG A 127 1.49 -30.09 11.65
CA ARG A 127 1.06 -31.45 11.99
C ARG A 127 1.96 -31.97 13.12
N ALA A 128 1.36 -32.69 14.08
CA ALA A 128 2.13 -33.36 15.12
C ALA A 128 3.19 -34.29 14.51
N ALA A 129 4.37 -34.32 15.13
CA ALA A 129 5.39 -35.30 14.77
C ALA A 129 4.88 -36.71 15.11
N ALA A 130 5.07 -37.67 14.21
CA ALA A 130 4.59 -39.05 14.39
C ALA A 130 5.38 -40.05 13.53
N GLU A 131 5.21 -41.34 13.83
CA GLU A 131 5.82 -42.48 13.14
C GLU A 131 4.88 -43.06 12.07
N TYR A 132 4.88 -42.48 10.87
CA TYR A 132 4.13 -43.05 9.73
C TYR A 132 4.83 -44.25 9.07
N MET A 133 6.10 -44.49 9.43
CA MET A 133 6.87 -45.66 9.04
C MET A 133 7.67 -46.15 10.25
N HIS A 134 7.67 -47.47 10.48
CA HIS A 134 8.40 -48.05 11.61
C HIS A 134 9.89 -47.67 11.58
N GLY A 135 10.40 -47.14 12.70
CA GLY A 135 11.79 -46.70 12.83
C GLY A 135 12.08 -45.28 12.35
N TYR A 136 11.07 -44.51 11.89
CA TYR A 136 11.26 -43.14 11.39
C TYR A 136 10.27 -42.15 12.02
N THR A 137 10.78 -41.05 12.57
CA THR A 137 9.95 -39.90 12.98
C THR A 137 9.76 -38.95 11.80
N SER A 138 8.51 -38.61 11.51
CA SER A 138 8.15 -37.62 10.49
C SER A 138 7.62 -36.36 11.15
N PHE A 139 8.07 -35.18 10.69
CA PHE A 139 7.56 -33.89 11.14
C PHE A 139 7.61 -32.87 10.01
N VAL A 140 6.85 -31.77 10.15
CA VAL A 140 6.84 -30.66 9.20
C VAL A 140 7.41 -29.44 9.88
N ARG A 141 8.45 -28.85 9.27
CA ARG A 141 9.03 -27.57 9.71
C ARG A 141 8.64 -26.47 8.72
N ARG A 142 8.29 -25.30 9.26
CA ARG A 142 8.12 -24.07 8.47
C ARG A 142 9.39 -23.24 8.62
N GLU A 143 10.07 -23.02 7.51
CA GLU A 143 11.31 -22.24 7.45
C GLU A 143 11.08 -20.98 6.62
N PRO A 144 11.77 -19.86 6.93
CA PRO A 144 11.72 -18.68 6.09
C PRO A 144 12.21 -19.01 4.67
N VAL A 145 11.61 -18.37 3.68
CA VAL A 145 11.90 -18.60 2.27
C VAL A 145 13.20 -17.94 1.81
N GLY A 146 13.70 -16.93 2.55
CA GLY A 146 14.91 -16.19 2.20
C GLY A 146 14.67 -14.69 2.14
N VAL A 147 15.23 -14.04 1.12
CA VAL A 147 14.94 -12.64 0.82
C VAL A 147 13.59 -12.52 0.11
N CYS A 148 12.75 -11.58 0.54
CA CYS A 148 11.47 -11.24 -0.06
C CYS A 148 11.59 -9.91 -0.84
N ALA A 149 11.37 -9.96 -2.15
CA ALA A 149 11.20 -8.76 -2.97
C ALA A 149 9.74 -8.30 -2.88
N GLN A 150 9.53 -7.04 -2.52
CA GLN A 150 8.20 -6.53 -2.22
C GLN A 150 7.94 -5.23 -2.98
N VAL A 151 6.75 -5.07 -3.55
CA VAL A 151 6.35 -3.86 -4.29
C VAL A 151 5.00 -3.38 -3.78
N THR A 152 4.92 -2.14 -3.29
CA THR A 152 3.69 -1.53 -2.75
C THR A 152 3.12 -0.44 -3.66
N PRO A 153 1.78 -0.28 -3.69
CA PRO A 153 1.10 0.78 -4.42
C PRO A 153 1.14 2.08 -3.61
N TRP A 154 0.54 3.11 -4.19
CA TRP A 154 0.60 4.48 -3.67
C TRP A 154 -0.61 4.89 -2.82
N ASN A 155 -1.65 4.07 -2.75
CA ASN A 155 -2.95 4.48 -2.18
C ASN A 155 -3.03 4.36 -0.66
N TYR A 156 -2.35 3.37 -0.05
CA TYR A 156 -2.13 3.29 1.40
C TYR A 156 -0.65 2.99 1.68
N PRO A 157 0.28 3.91 1.38
CA PRO A 157 1.72 3.65 1.42
C PRO A 157 2.20 3.00 2.72
N MET A 158 1.81 3.53 3.88
CA MET A 158 2.26 2.98 5.16
C MET A 158 1.67 1.60 5.44
N MET A 159 0.36 1.42 5.23
CA MET A 159 -0.35 0.17 5.48
C MET A 159 0.12 -0.94 4.55
N MET A 160 0.32 -0.64 3.27
CA MET A 160 0.78 -1.59 2.27
C MET A 160 2.20 -2.07 2.54
N ALA A 161 3.07 -1.19 3.05
CA ALA A 161 4.40 -1.59 3.49
C ALA A 161 4.31 -2.55 4.69
N VAL A 162 3.53 -2.21 5.73
CA VAL A 162 3.35 -3.08 6.92
C VAL A 162 2.78 -4.44 6.54
N TRP A 163 1.75 -4.50 5.70
CA TRP A 163 1.14 -5.75 5.22
C TRP A 163 2.14 -6.68 4.52
N LYS A 164 3.27 -6.14 4.04
CA LYS A 164 4.31 -6.92 3.39
C LYS A 164 5.49 -7.21 4.30
N PHE A 165 6.11 -6.20 4.92
CA PHE A 165 7.34 -6.43 5.68
C PHE A 165 7.06 -7.16 7.00
N ALA A 166 5.96 -6.85 7.69
CA ALA A 166 5.68 -7.40 9.02
C ALA A 166 5.55 -8.94 8.99
N PRO A 167 4.72 -9.56 8.13
CA PRO A 167 4.66 -11.02 8.04
C PRO A 167 5.98 -11.64 7.58
N ALA A 168 6.70 -11.01 6.65
CA ALA A 168 7.95 -11.54 6.14
C ALA A 168 9.02 -11.60 7.24
N ILE A 169 9.21 -10.49 7.96
CA ILE A 169 10.18 -10.36 9.05
C ILE A 169 9.78 -11.26 10.22
N ALA A 170 8.49 -11.33 10.58
CA ALA A 170 7.94 -12.21 11.60
C ALA A 170 8.26 -13.69 11.32
N ALA A 171 8.20 -14.11 10.05
CA ALA A 171 8.54 -15.46 9.62
C ALA A 171 10.06 -15.74 9.57
N GLY A 172 10.92 -14.73 9.77
CA GLY A 172 12.39 -14.86 9.72
C GLY A 172 13.01 -14.56 8.35
N ASN A 173 12.27 -13.93 7.44
CA ASN A 173 12.80 -13.47 6.15
C ASN A 173 13.42 -12.07 6.27
N THR A 174 14.23 -11.70 5.28
CA THR A 174 14.64 -10.30 5.07
C THR A 174 13.91 -9.71 3.87
N VAL A 175 13.86 -8.38 3.78
CA VAL A 175 12.98 -7.67 2.85
C VAL A 175 13.78 -6.63 2.04
N VAL A 176 13.50 -6.60 0.74
CA VAL A 176 13.79 -5.47 -0.14
C VAL A 176 12.46 -4.95 -0.67
N LEU A 177 12.04 -3.80 -0.16
CA LEU A 177 10.77 -3.16 -0.48
C LEU A 177 10.99 -2.02 -1.48
N LYS A 178 10.23 -2.03 -2.56
CA LYS A 178 10.11 -0.94 -3.51
C LYS A 178 8.73 -0.29 -3.37
N PRO A 179 8.62 0.88 -2.72
CA PRO A 179 7.37 1.62 -2.68
C PRO A 179 7.05 2.25 -4.03
N ALA A 180 5.79 2.67 -4.18
CA ALA A 180 5.38 3.48 -5.31
C ALA A 180 6.19 4.79 -5.35
N HIS A 181 6.58 5.20 -6.56
CA HIS A 181 7.46 6.34 -6.75
C HIS A 181 6.83 7.70 -6.38
N THR A 182 5.51 7.79 -6.30
CA THR A 182 4.82 9.01 -5.88
C THR A 182 4.74 9.14 -4.36
N THR A 183 4.83 8.03 -3.63
CA THR A 183 4.60 8.01 -2.17
C THR A 183 5.58 7.13 -1.37
N PRO A 184 6.91 7.31 -1.52
CA PRO A 184 7.89 6.42 -0.87
C PRO A 184 8.23 6.77 0.58
N LEU A 185 7.99 8.02 1.01
CA LEU A 185 8.56 8.59 2.23
C LEU A 185 8.23 7.85 3.53
N THR A 186 6.98 7.40 3.72
CA THR A 186 6.61 6.68 4.94
C THR A 186 7.22 5.28 5.00
N SER A 187 7.44 4.62 3.86
CA SER A 187 8.21 3.37 3.82
C SER A 187 9.66 3.59 4.25
N LEU A 188 10.29 4.69 3.82
CA LEU A 188 11.65 5.05 4.22
C LEU A 188 11.73 5.35 5.73
N LEU A 189 10.80 6.15 6.25
CA LEU A 189 10.72 6.47 7.69
C LEU A 189 10.49 5.21 8.54
N MET A 190 9.61 4.30 8.12
CA MET A 190 9.42 3.04 8.85
C MET A 190 10.66 2.16 8.84
N ALA A 191 11.44 2.17 7.75
CA ALA A 191 12.71 1.45 7.70
C ALA A 191 13.77 2.05 8.65
N GLU A 192 13.82 3.37 8.75
CA GLU A 192 14.63 4.09 9.75
C GLU A 192 14.26 3.68 11.17
N ILE A 193 12.97 3.71 11.53
CA ILE A 193 12.50 3.30 12.86
C ILE A 193 12.80 1.82 13.11
N ALA A 194 12.61 0.97 12.09
CA ALA A 194 12.86 -0.47 12.22
C ALA A 194 14.34 -0.80 12.44
N ALA A 195 15.27 0.01 11.94
CA ALA A 195 16.70 -0.19 12.14
C ALA A 195 17.14 -0.02 13.61
N GLU A 196 16.33 0.61 14.46
CA GLU A 196 16.57 0.67 15.92
C GLU A 196 16.40 -0.71 16.60
N PHE A 197 15.65 -1.63 15.97
CA PHE A 197 15.25 -2.91 16.59
C PHE A 197 15.57 -4.15 15.74
N LEU A 198 15.91 -3.95 14.47
CA LEU A 198 16.28 -5.01 13.54
C LEU A 198 17.77 -4.94 13.19
N PRO A 199 18.44 -6.09 12.96
CA PRO A 199 19.78 -6.07 12.38
C PRO A 199 19.83 -5.34 11.05
N ALA A 200 20.97 -4.70 10.79
CA ALA A 200 21.26 -4.03 9.52
C ALA A 200 20.96 -4.96 8.33
N GLY A 201 20.15 -4.49 7.39
CA GLY A 201 19.79 -5.21 6.18
C GLY A 201 18.58 -6.14 6.28
N VAL A 202 17.94 -6.29 7.45
CA VAL A 202 16.69 -7.09 7.54
C VAL A 202 15.53 -6.41 6.81
N PHE A 203 15.44 -5.08 6.88
CA PHE A 203 14.46 -4.29 6.13
C PHE A 203 15.18 -3.22 5.32
N ASN A 204 15.08 -3.32 3.99
CA ASN A 204 15.67 -2.36 3.05
C ASN A 204 14.57 -1.78 2.17
N VAL A 205 14.69 -0.49 1.85
CA VAL A 205 13.76 0.25 1.01
C VAL A 205 14.53 0.93 -0.12
N VAL A 206 14.16 0.62 -1.36
CA VAL A 206 14.78 1.21 -2.56
C VAL A 206 13.73 1.94 -3.39
N CYS A 207 13.97 3.20 -3.67
CA CYS A 207 13.04 4.11 -4.35
C CYS A 207 13.36 4.27 -5.84
N GLY A 208 12.36 4.71 -6.62
CA GLY A 208 12.55 5.08 -8.02
C GLY A 208 11.33 4.74 -8.87
N SER A 209 11.21 5.36 -10.04
CA SER A 209 10.11 5.12 -11.00
C SER A 209 10.51 4.26 -12.19
N ASN A 210 11.81 3.95 -12.35
CA ASN A 210 12.35 3.24 -13.49
C ASN A 210 11.76 1.84 -13.64
N ARG A 211 11.25 1.52 -14.83
CA ARG A 211 10.74 0.18 -15.17
C ARG A 211 11.82 -0.89 -15.02
N ASP A 212 13.04 -0.56 -15.43
CA ASP A 212 14.18 -1.47 -15.36
C ASP A 212 14.52 -1.84 -13.91
N MET A 213 14.34 -0.91 -12.96
CA MET A 213 14.53 -1.17 -11.53
C MET A 213 13.48 -2.17 -11.01
N GLY A 214 12.21 -1.99 -11.36
CA GLY A 214 11.16 -2.93 -10.95
C GLY A 214 11.42 -4.33 -11.51
N SER A 215 11.76 -4.40 -12.80
CA SER A 215 12.09 -5.67 -13.48
C SER A 215 13.34 -6.33 -12.88
N ALA A 216 14.37 -5.54 -12.56
CA ALA A 216 15.58 -6.01 -11.90
C ALA A 216 15.27 -6.61 -10.54
N LEU A 217 14.43 -5.98 -9.71
CA LEU A 217 14.07 -6.50 -8.38
C LEU A 217 13.31 -7.82 -8.46
N ILE A 218 12.34 -7.92 -9.35
CA ILE A 218 11.50 -9.12 -9.52
C ILE A 218 12.32 -10.27 -10.11
N GLY A 219 13.16 -9.98 -11.11
CA GLY A 219 14.00 -10.95 -11.80
C GLY A 219 15.27 -11.33 -11.05
N HIS A 220 15.63 -10.60 -9.98
CA HIS A 220 16.86 -10.81 -9.24
C HIS A 220 16.98 -12.27 -8.72
N PRO A 221 18.15 -12.92 -8.78
CA PRO A 221 18.30 -14.31 -8.35
C PRO A 221 18.21 -14.51 -6.82
N ILE A 222 18.55 -13.49 -6.03
CA ILE A 222 18.56 -13.57 -4.55
C ILE A 222 17.15 -13.74 -3.95
N PRO A 223 16.15 -12.87 -4.23
CA PRO A 223 14.82 -13.03 -3.67
C PRO A 223 14.15 -14.35 -4.07
N ARG A 224 13.65 -15.10 -3.08
CA ARG A 224 12.95 -16.39 -3.32
C ARG A 224 11.43 -16.25 -3.32
N MET A 225 10.93 -15.08 -2.92
CA MET A 225 9.53 -14.71 -2.98
C MET A 225 9.38 -13.29 -3.50
N VAL A 226 8.37 -13.07 -4.34
CA VAL A 226 7.96 -11.75 -4.82
C VAL A 226 6.52 -11.49 -4.38
N SER A 227 6.29 -10.35 -3.71
CA SER A 227 4.96 -9.91 -3.29
C SER A 227 4.65 -8.53 -3.88
N ILE A 228 3.63 -8.43 -4.72
CA ILE A 228 3.18 -7.16 -5.29
C ILE A 228 1.75 -6.86 -4.86
N THR A 229 1.50 -5.59 -4.54
CA THR A 229 0.14 -5.05 -4.57
C THR A 229 0.08 -3.97 -5.64
N GLY A 230 -0.88 -4.05 -6.57
CA GLY A 230 -0.94 -3.10 -7.69
C GLY A 230 -1.89 -3.46 -8.82
N SER A 231 -1.62 -2.97 -10.03
CA SER A 231 -2.48 -3.24 -11.19
C SER A 231 -2.42 -4.70 -11.65
N VAL A 232 -3.51 -5.20 -12.24
CA VAL A 232 -3.56 -6.54 -12.86
C VAL A 232 -2.46 -6.72 -13.91
N ARG A 233 -2.17 -5.68 -14.70
CA ARG A 233 -1.08 -5.68 -15.68
C ARG A 233 0.28 -5.91 -15.02
N ALA A 234 0.59 -5.16 -13.97
CA ALA A 234 1.84 -5.32 -13.22
C ALA A 234 1.93 -6.70 -12.55
N GLY A 235 0.82 -7.22 -12.00
CA GLY A 235 0.77 -8.57 -11.44
C GLY A 235 1.10 -9.67 -12.45
N ARG A 236 0.59 -9.55 -13.69
CA ARG A 236 0.94 -10.48 -14.78
C ARG A 236 2.43 -10.41 -15.13
N GLU A 237 2.98 -9.21 -15.26
CA GLU A 237 4.42 -9.01 -15.53
C GLU A 237 5.28 -9.65 -14.43
N VAL A 238 4.89 -9.50 -13.15
CA VAL A 238 5.56 -10.14 -12.01
C VAL A 238 5.48 -11.65 -12.10
N ALA A 239 4.30 -12.21 -12.34
CA ALA A 239 4.09 -13.66 -12.39
C ALA A 239 4.93 -14.32 -13.50
N LEU A 240 4.97 -13.71 -14.70
CA LEU A 240 5.78 -14.19 -15.83
C LEU A 240 7.28 -14.15 -15.51
N THR A 241 7.75 -13.06 -14.89
CA THR A 241 9.17 -12.91 -14.54
C THR A 241 9.58 -13.88 -13.44
N ALA A 242 8.74 -14.04 -12.41
CA ALA A 242 8.98 -14.95 -11.28
C ALA A 242 9.03 -16.43 -11.70
N ALA A 243 8.30 -16.80 -12.76
CA ALA A 243 8.25 -18.18 -13.26
C ALA A 243 9.61 -18.68 -13.77
N ALA A 244 10.48 -17.80 -14.27
CA ALA A 244 11.80 -18.18 -14.81
C ALA A 244 12.73 -18.82 -13.76
N ASP A 245 12.49 -18.58 -12.47
CA ASP A 245 13.26 -19.11 -11.33
C ASP A 245 12.34 -19.73 -10.26
N ILE A 246 11.09 -20.06 -10.65
CA ILE A 246 10.09 -20.74 -9.82
C ILE A 246 9.94 -20.06 -8.45
N LYS A 247 9.96 -18.72 -8.43
CA LYS A 247 9.82 -17.94 -7.21
C LYS A 247 8.38 -18.03 -6.69
N ARG A 248 8.21 -18.00 -5.36
CA ARG A 248 6.86 -17.87 -4.78
C ARG A 248 6.31 -16.48 -5.11
N VAL A 249 5.05 -16.41 -5.52
CA VAL A 249 4.37 -15.15 -5.83
C VAL A 249 3.18 -14.92 -4.91
N HIS A 250 3.02 -13.68 -4.48
CA HIS A 250 1.82 -13.20 -3.79
C HIS A 250 1.33 -11.94 -4.49
N LEU A 251 0.10 -11.98 -5.02
CA LEU A 251 -0.43 -10.95 -5.93
C LEU A 251 -1.75 -10.41 -5.36
N GLU A 252 -1.72 -9.18 -4.86
CA GLU A 252 -2.91 -8.42 -4.48
C GLU A 252 -3.19 -7.40 -5.58
N LEU A 253 -4.32 -7.53 -6.29
CA LEU A 253 -4.55 -6.79 -7.53
C LEU A 253 -5.82 -5.94 -7.47
N GLY A 254 -6.00 -5.07 -8.47
CA GLY A 254 -7.18 -4.22 -8.55
C GLY A 254 -8.49 -5.01 -8.66
N GLY A 255 -9.52 -4.56 -7.93
CA GLY A 255 -10.88 -5.09 -7.98
C GLY A 255 -11.86 -4.16 -8.68
N LYS A 256 -13.10 -4.65 -8.83
CA LYS A 256 -14.27 -3.88 -9.25
C LYS A 256 -15.48 -4.35 -8.43
N ALA A 257 -15.41 -4.12 -7.12
CA ALA A 257 -16.29 -4.75 -6.14
C ALA A 257 -17.77 -4.41 -6.40
N PRO A 258 -18.64 -5.42 -6.57
CA PRO A 258 -20.07 -5.21 -6.64
C PRO A 258 -20.66 -5.02 -5.25
N VAL A 259 -21.65 -4.14 -5.14
CA VAL A 259 -22.56 -4.06 -3.99
C VAL A 259 -23.96 -4.38 -4.49
N VAL A 260 -24.55 -5.46 -3.98
CA VAL A 260 -25.90 -5.89 -4.35
C VAL A 260 -26.87 -5.34 -3.32
N VAL A 261 -27.81 -4.50 -3.76
CA VAL A 261 -28.78 -3.81 -2.93
C VAL A 261 -30.16 -4.40 -3.21
N PHE A 262 -30.69 -5.17 -2.26
CA PHE A 262 -32.00 -5.83 -2.39
C PHE A 262 -33.17 -4.86 -2.13
N ASP A 263 -34.36 -5.22 -2.62
CA ASP A 263 -35.57 -4.38 -2.59
C ASP A 263 -36.18 -4.13 -1.20
N ASP A 264 -35.64 -4.76 -0.16
CA ASP A 264 -36.07 -4.69 1.24
C ASP A 264 -35.09 -3.92 2.15
N VAL A 265 -34.07 -3.30 1.54
CA VAL A 265 -33.07 -2.50 2.22
C VAL A 265 -33.64 -1.21 2.82
N ASP A 266 -33.03 -0.74 3.91
CA ASP A 266 -33.11 0.66 4.32
C ASP A 266 -32.23 1.50 3.37
N VAL A 267 -32.89 2.18 2.42
CA VAL A 267 -32.25 2.94 1.33
C VAL A 267 -31.24 3.95 1.87
N GLU A 268 -31.61 4.73 2.88
CA GLU A 268 -30.75 5.78 3.43
C GLU A 268 -29.51 5.23 4.11
N LYS A 269 -29.68 4.19 4.92
CA LYS A 269 -28.57 3.54 5.62
C LYS A 269 -27.62 2.87 4.63
N ALA A 270 -28.15 2.20 3.62
CA ALA A 270 -27.32 1.56 2.60
C ALA A 270 -26.61 2.57 1.70
N ALA A 271 -27.27 3.64 1.27
CA ALA A 271 -26.64 4.72 0.51
C ALA A 271 -25.49 5.37 1.30
N ALA A 272 -25.68 5.62 2.61
CA ALA A 272 -24.63 6.17 3.46
C ALA A 272 -23.42 5.24 3.59
N GLY A 273 -23.65 3.96 3.84
CA GLY A 273 -22.57 2.95 3.94
C GLY A 273 -21.82 2.76 2.62
N ILE A 274 -22.54 2.75 1.49
CA ILE A 274 -21.92 2.64 0.16
C ILE A 274 -21.13 3.89 -0.20
N ALA A 275 -21.64 5.09 0.09
CA ALA A 275 -20.92 6.33 -0.16
C ALA A 275 -19.60 6.36 0.63
N MET A 276 -19.64 5.98 1.92
CA MET A 276 -18.43 5.84 2.73
C MET A 276 -17.44 4.84 2.09
N ALA A 277 -17.89 3.62 1.78
CA ALA A 277 -17.03 2.58 1.20
C ALA A 277 -16.57 2.88 -0.25
N GLY A 278 -17.24 3.77 -0.95
CA GLY A 278 -16.93 4.17 -2.33
C GLY A 278 -16.01 5.38 -2.42
N PHE A 279 -16.18 6.36 -1.53
CA PHE A 279 -15.46 7.64 -1.57
C PHE A 279 -14.31 7.74 -0.57
N PHE A 280 -14.22 6.85 0.43
CA PHE A 280 -13.07 6.82 1.34
C PHE A 280 -11.75 6.75 0.55
N ASN A 281 -10.77 7.55 0.97
CA ASN A 281 -9.50 7.73 0.25
C ASN A 281 -9.68 8.16 -1.23
N ALA A 282 -10.69 8.97 -1.53
CA ALA A 282 -11.08 9.39 -2.87
C ALA A 282 -11.41 8.21 -3.81
N GLY A 283 -11.88 7.09 -3.25
CA GLY A 283 -12.15 5.84 -3.97
C GLY A 283 -10.89 5.14 -4.49
N GLN A 284 -9.70 5.55 -4.03
CA GLN A 284 -8.42 4.94 -4.39
C GLN A 284 -8.18 3.67 -3.57
N ASP A 285 -9.12 2.73 -3.64
CA ASP A 285 -9.11 1.48 -2.88
C ASP A 285 -9.40 0.30 -3.81
N CYS A 286 -8.63 -0.78 -3.70
CA CYS A 286 -8.84 -1.98 -4.50
C CYS A 286 -10.16 -2.70 -4.17
N THR A 287 -10.71 -2.44 -2.98
CA THR A 287 -11.96 -2.97 -2.45
C THR A 287 -13.11 -1.98 -2.49
N ALA A 288 -12.91 -0.77 -3.04
CA ALA A 288 -13.93 0.28 -3.11
C ALA A 288 -15.27 -0.24 -3.67
N ALA A 289 -16.36 0.22 -3.05
CA ALA A 289 -17.73 -0.03 -3.52
C ALA A 289 -17.97 0.66 -4.87
N THR A 290 -17.67 -0.03 -5.98
CA THR A 290 -17.62 0.59 -7.31
C THR A 290 -18.79 0.28 -8.23
N ARG A 291 -19.45 -0.87 -8.06
CA ARG A 291 -20.60 -1.27 -8.89
C ARG A 291 -21.80 -1.54 -8.01
N VAL A 292 -22.66 -0.54 -7.86
CA VAL A 292 -23.90 -0.67 -7.09
C VAL A 292 -24.99 -1.24 -7.99
N ILE A 293 -25.52 -2.41 -7.62
CA ILE A 293 -26.54 -3.14 -8.36
C ILE A 293 -27.78 -3.17 -7.48
N ALA A 294 -28.70 -2.24 -7.72
CA ALA A 294 -29.91 -2.10 -6.92
C ALA A 294 -31.10 -2.82 -7.55
N GLY A 295 -31.95 -3.38 -6.68
CA GLY A 295 -33.21 -4.01 -7.07
C GLY A 295 -34.16 -3.00 -7.72
N PRO A 296 -35.05 -3.48 -8.62
CA PRO A 296 -35.87 -2.60 -9.45
C PRO A 296 -36.87 -1.77 -8.65
N ARG A 297 -37.28 -2.21 -7.45
CA ARG A 297 -38.26 -1.47 -6.64
C ARG A 297 -37.61 -0.30 -5.90
N VAL A 298 -36.34 -0.41 -5.54
CA VAL A 298 -35.61 0.60 -4.77
C VAL A 298 -34.67 1.45 -5.63
N TYR A 299 -34.45 1.09 -6.90
CA TYR A 299 -33.47 1.72 -7.79
C TYR A 299 -33.57 3.26 -7.81
N GLY A 300 -34.76 3.81 -8.04
CA GLY A 300 -34.96 5.25 -8.14
C GLY A 300 -34.57 5.97 -6.85
N ASP A 301 -35.18 5.57 -5.74
CA ASP A 301 -34.90 6.12 -4.41
C ASP A 301 -33.42 5.97 -4.02
N PHE A 302 -32.81 4.83 -4.38
CA PHE A 302 -31.41 4.57 -4.09
C PHE A 302 -30.45 5.46 -4.87
N VAL A 303 -30.74 5.71 -6.15
CA VAL A 303 -29.96 6.64 -6.98
C VAL A 303 -30.00 8.04 -6.38
N GLU A 304 -31.18 8.53 -5.99
CA GLU A 304 -31.30 9.85 -5.36
C GLU A 304 -30.54 9.90 -4.03
N ALA A 305 -30.76 8.92 -3.15
CA ALA A 305 -30.09 8.87 -1.85
C ALA A 305 -28.56 8.83 -1.99
N LEU A 306 -28.02 7.98 -2.87
CA LEU A 306 -26.57 7.91 -3.10
C LEU A 306 -26.02 9.21 -3.71
N THR A 307 -26.79 9.85 -4.59
CA THR A 307 -26.43 11.14 -5.18
C THR A 307 -26.35 12.24 -4.12
N GLU A 308 -27.31 12.29 -3.19
CA GLU A 308 -27.27 13.22 -2.06
C GLU A 308 -26.08 12.95 -1.13
N ARG A 309 -25.74 11.67 -0.88
CA ARG A 309 -24.53 11.32 -0.11
C ARG A 309 -23.24 11.75 -0.81
N ALA A 310 -23.19 11.71 -2.14
CA ALA A 310 -22.07 12.19 -2.92
C ALA A 310 -21.96 13.72 -2.86
N LYS A 311 -23.06 14.45 -3.03
CA LYS A 311 -23.11 15.92 -2.90
C LYS A 311 -22.67 16.42 -1.53
N ALA A 312 -22.94 15.64 -0.48
CA ALA A 312 -22.58 15.96 0.88
C ALA A 312 -21.08 15.76 1.18
N GLN A 313 -20.31 15.13 0.29
CA GLN A 313 -18.88 14.91 0.53
C GLN A 313 -18.10 16.22 0.48
N VAL A 314 -17.21 16.40 1.45
CA VAL A 314 -16.29 17.53 1.52
C VAL A 314 -14.92 17.09 0.99
N VAL A 315 -14.54 17.63 -0.17
CA VAL A 315 -13.23 17.41 -0.79
C VAL A 315 -12.31 18.56 -0.43
N GLY A 316 -11.10 18.28 0.07
CA GLY A 316 -10.23 19.35 0.55
C GLY A 316 -8.80 18.94 0.90
N ALA A 317 -7.99 19.95 1.24
CA ALA A 317 -6.61 19.77 1.65
C ALA A 317 -6.50 19.10 3.05
N PRO A 318 -5.37 18.44 3.37
CA PRO A 318 -5.18 17.67 4.61
C PRO A 318 -5.45 18.40 5.93
N ASP A 319 -5.24 19.71 5.95
CA ASP A 319 -5.28 20.59 7.11
C ASP A 319 -6.65 21.24 7.35
N LEU A 320 -7.58 21.10 6.41
CA LEU A 320 -8.94 21.62 6.56
C LEU A 320 -9.78 20.72 7.49
N PRO A 321 -10.65 21.30 8.33
CA PRO A 321 -11.55 20.53 9.17
C PRO A 321 -12.65 19.86 8.33
N ASN A 322 -13.13 18.71 8.78
CA ASN A 322 -14.28 17.98 8.21
C ASN A 322 -14.13 17.63 6.71
N VAL A 323 -12.91 17.34 6.25
CA VAL A 323 -12.67 16.81 4.90
C VAL A 323 -12.88 15.29 4.90
N ASP A 324 -13.73 14.82 3.99
CA ASP A 324 -14.01 13.38 3.82
C ASP A 324 -12.89 12.69 3.02
N PHE A 325 -12.38 13.35 1.97
CA PHE A 325 -11.22 12.86 1.22
C PHE A 325 -10.44 13.97 0.50
N GLY A 326 -9.19 13.65 0.18
CA GLY A 326 -8.22 14.57 -0.45
C GLY A 326 -8.16 14.47 -1.98
N PRO A 327 -7.07 14.95 -2.60
CA PRO A 327 -6.87 14.84 -4.03
C PRO A 327 -6.57 13.40 -4.46
N LEU A 328 -6.64 13.15 -5.76
CA LEU A 328 -6.06 11.95 -6.36
C LEU A 328 -4.53 12.00 -6.25
N ASN A 329 -3.88 10.84 -6.20
CA ASN A 329 -2.45 10.74 -5.90
C ASN A 329 -1.52 11.45 -6.91
N SER A 330 -1.92 11.62 -8.17
CA SER A 330 -1.07 12.24 -9.18
C SER A 330 -1.87 12.79 -10.36
N GLU A 331 -1.25 13.69 -11.14
CA GLU A 331 -1.79 14.15 -12.41
C GLU A 331 -2.14 12.99 -13.36
N SER A 332 -1.33 11.92 -13.35
CA SER A 332 -1.61 10.72 -14.15
C SER A 332 -2.90 10.01 -13.72
N GLN A 333 -3.18 9.94 -12.42
CA GLN A 333 -4.42 9.38 -11.90
C GLN A 333 -5.61 10.28 -12.20
N LEU A 334 -5.46 11.59 -12.08
CA LEU A 334 -6.48 12.56 -12.48
C LEU A 334 -6.88 12.34 -13.95
N LYS A 335 -5.91 12.27 -14.87
CA LYS A 335 -6.18 11.98 -16.30
C LYS A 335 -6.91 10.65 -16.52
N VAL A 336 -6.58 9.63 -15.74
CA VAL A 336 -7.26 8.32 -15.83
C VAL A 336 -8.72 8.42 -15.38
N VAL A 337 -8.98 9.07 -14.23
CA VAL A 337 -10.32 9.25 -13.65
C VAL A 337 -11.19 10.12 -14.56
N THR A 338 -10.70 11.32 -14.94
CA THR A 338 -11.38 12.20 -15.89
C THR A 338 -11.68 11.46 -17.20
N GLY A 339 -10.71 10.71 -17.72
CA GLY A 339 -10.89 9.94 -18.93
C GLY A 339 -11.99 8.88 -18.84
N TYR A 340 -12.29 8.31 -17.66
CA TYR A 340 -13.44 7.39 -17.49
C TYR A 340 -14.78 8.11 -17.64
N VAL A 341 -14.88 9.34 -17.15
CA VAL A 341 -16.09 10.16 -17.25
C VAL A 341 -16.27 10.71 -18.67
N ASP A 342 -15.19 11.18 -19.30
CA ASP A 342 -15.22 11.73 -20.66
C ASP A 342 -15.68 10.71 -21.72
N ARG A 343 -15.48 9.42 -21.47
CA ARG A 343 -15.81 8.32 -22.39
C ARG A 343 -17.07 7.55 -21.99
N LEU A 344 -17.92 8.12 -21.14
CA LEU A 344 -19.19 7.50 -20.80
C LEU A 344 -20.03 7.28 -22.06
N PRO A 345 -20.69 6.10 -22.19
CA PRO A 345 -21.54 5.84 -23.33
C PRO A 345 -22.79 6.72 -23.28
N ALA A 346 -23.46 6.92 -24.42
CA ALA A 346 -24.60 7.83 -24.53
C ALA A 346 -25.82 7.46 -23.65
N HIS A 347 -25.90 6.21 -23.16
CA HIS A 347 -26.95 5.74 -22.26
C HIS A 347 -26.64 5.99 -20.79
N ALA A 348 -25.38 6.32 -20.44
CA ALA A 348 -24.98 6.64 -19.08
C ALA A 348 -25.16 8.13 -18.79
N GLU A 349 -25.51 8.44 -17.55
CA GLU A 349 -25.78 9.79 -17.07
C GLU A 349 -24.95 10.09 -15.82
N VAL A 350 -24.30 11.24 -15.78
CA VAL A 350 -23.64 11.76 -14.58
C VAL A 350 -24.69 12.47 -13.73
N ARG A 351 -25.02 11.90 -12.57
CA ARG A 351 -26.00 12.44 -11.62
C ARG A 351 -25.40 13.51 -10.71
N HIS A 352 -24.11 13.40 -10.43
CA HIS A 352 -23.34 14.38 -9.68
C HIS A 352 -21.84 14.25 -9.99
N GLY A 353 -21.11 15.35 -9.83
CA GLY A 353 -19.66 15.44 -10.02
C GLY A 353 -19.24 15.34 -11.47
N GLY A 354 -18.12 14.66 -11.71
CA GLY A 354 -17.58 14.45 -13.05
C GLY A 354 -16.54 15.47 -13.49
N HIS A 355 -16.13 16.40 -12.62
CA HIS A 355 -15.14 17.41 -12.96
C HIS A 355 -13.98 17.50 -11.98
N ARG A 356 -12.88 18.09 -12.46
CA ARG A 356 -11.75 18.52 -11.64
C ARG A 356 -12.19 19.70 -10.78
N ILE A 357 -11.75 19.73 -9.52
CA ILE A 357 -11.96 20.87 -8.62
C ILE A 357 -10.74 21.80 -8.72
N GLY A 358 -10.97 23.05 -9.12
CA GLY A 358 -9.92 24.07 -9.22
C GLY A 358 -8.88 23.83 -10.32
N ASP A 359 -7.81 24.64 -10.30
CA ASP A 359 -6.70 24.62 -11.26
C ASP A 359 -5.38 24.10 -10.68
N ARG A 360 -5.27 24.00 -9.36
CA ARG A 360 -4.12 23.48 -8.61
C ARG A 360 -4.45 22.15 -7.92
N GLY A 361 -3.42 21.33 -7.72
CA GLY A 361 -3.58 19.99 -7.17
C GLY A 361 -4.39 19.04 -8.04
N PHE A 362 -4.66 17.85 -7.53
CA PHE A 362 -5.30 16.76 -8.28
C PHE A 362 -6.69 16.41 -7.73
N PHE A 363 -7.45 17.41 -7.30
CA PHE A 363 -8.79 17.24 -6.75
C PHE A 363 -9.84 16.91 -7.83
N TYR A 364 -10.77 16.03 -7.48
CA TYR A 364 -11.84 15.58 -8.37
C TYR A 364 -13.14 15.42 -7.59
N GLU A 365 -14.27 15.72 -8.23
CA GLU A 365 -15.57 15.67 -7.59
C GLU A 365 -16.03 14.22 -7.30
N PRO A 366 -16.72 13.99 -6.17
CA PRO A 366 -17.42 12.73 -5.92
C PRO A 366 -18.43 12.50 -7.05
N THR A 367 -18.24 11.43 -7.82
CA THR A 367 -19.00 11.24 -9.07
C THR A 367 -19.96 10.07 -8.94
N VAL A 368 -21.24 10.31 -9.25
CA VAL A 368 -22.27 9.26 -9.35
C VAL A 368 -22.71 9.14 -10.80
N VAL A 369 -22.59 7.94 -11.36
CA VAL A 369 -22.99 7.62 -12.73
C VAL A 369 -24.08 6.56 -12.72
N THR A 370 -25.15 6.80 -13.47
CA THR A 370 -26.29 5.89 -13.63
C THR A 370 -26.49 5.51 -15.10
N GLY A 371 -27.43 4.59 -15.36
CA GLY A 371 -27.70 4.15 -16.72
C GLY A 371 -26.51 3.42 -17.34
N VAL A 372 -25.73 2.70 -16.53
CA VAL A 372 -24.61 1.88 -17.02
C VAL A 372 -25.09 0.46 -17.28
N GLU A 373 -24.71 -0.11 -18.42
CA GLU A 373 -24.95 -1.50 -18.77
C GLU A 373 -23.74 -2.39 -18.40
N GLN A 374 -23.97 -3.68 -18.09
CA GLN A 374 -22.91 -4.64 -17.73
C GLN A 374 -22.27 -5.33 -18.92
#